data_AF-A0A4Q3YFL0-F1
#
_entry.id   AF-A0A4Q3YFL0-F1
#
_cell.length_a   1.000
_cell.length_b   1.000
_cell.length_c   1.000
_cell.angle_alpha   90.00
_cell.angle_beta   90.00
_cell.angle_gamma   90.00
#
_symmetry.space_group_name_H-M   'P 1'
#
loop_
_entity.id
_entity.type
_entity.pdbx_description
1 polymer ?
#
loop_
_entity_poly.entity_id
_entity_poly.type
_entity_poly.pdbx_seq_one_letter_code
_entity_poly.pdbx_strand_id
1 'polypeptide(L)'
;DCTDAPQVTAYPSSPAIVGAASWIKDEAPQVADYFSKVGLSNAQISALLVYGDENKADAAATAENFLKTEEAVWTKWVPADVAEKVKASLG
;
A
#
# COMPACT_ATOMS: atom_id res chain seq x y z
N ASP A 1 13.77 -22.97 18.74
CA ASP A 1 13.51 -21.70 19.44
C ASP A 1 14.66 -20.76 19.12
N CYS A 2 14.38 -19.55 18.63
CA CYS A 2 15.42 -18.59 18.26
C CYS A 2 15.58 -17.61 19.43
N THR A 3 16.41 -17.97 20.41
CA THR A 3 16.60 -17.21 21.67
C THR A 3 17.68 -16.14 21.59
N ASP A 4 18.48 -16.13 20.54
CA ASP A 4 19.56 -15.16 20.36
C ASP A 4 19.05 -13.86 19.75
N ALA A 5 19.57 -12.73 20.24
CA ALA A 5 19.26 -11.42 19.70
C ALA A 5 19.76 -11.32 18.23
N PRO A 6 18.98 -10.66 17.35
CA PRO A 6 19.36 -10.51 15.95
C PRO A 6 20.73 -9.83 15.83
N GLN A 7 21.62 -10.44 15.05
CA GLN A 7 22.97 -9.93 14.81
C GLN A 7 22.99 -9.01 13.59
N VAL A 8 23.98 -8.12 13.51
CA VAL A 8 24.20 -7.29 12.33
C VAL A 8 24.52 -8.20 11.14
N THR A 9 23.75 -8.06 10.07
CA THR A 9 23.97 -8.79 8.82
C THR A 9 24.55 -7.86 7.76
N ALA A 10 25.19 -8.43 6.74
CA ALA A 10 25.64 -7.66 5.57
C ALA A 10 24.48 -7.18 4.67
N TYR A 11 23.23 -7.54 4.99
CA TYR A 11 22.04 -7.12 4.26
C TYR A 11 21.40 -5.92 4.95
N PRO A 12 21.57 -4.70 4.41
CA PRO A 12 20.90 -3.52 4.94
C PRO A 12 19.39 -3.60 4.73
N SER A 13 18.64 -2.80 5.49
CA SER A 13 17.22 -2.58 5.20
C SER A 13 17.07 -1.96 3.81
N SER A 14 16.24 -2.57 2.96
CA SER A 14 15.95 -2.10 1.62
C SER A 14 14.58 -1.42 1.61
N PRO A 15 14.49 -0.08 1.52
CA PRO A 15 13.21 0.60 1.46
C PRO A 15 12.55 0.38 0.10
N ALA A 16 11.26 0.09 0.10
CA ALA A 16 10.44 0.18 -1.11
C ALA A 16 10.16 1.67 -1.39
N ILE A 17 10.42 2.11 -2.63
CA ILE A 17 10.22 3.49 -3.06
C ILE A 17 9.20 3.58 -4.19
N VAL A 18 8.42 4.67 -4.21
CA VAL A 18 7.53 5.01 -5.32
C VAL A 18 8.31 5.85 -6.32
N GLY A 19 8.64 5.27 -7.46
CA GLY A 19 9.29 5.96 -8.58
C GLY A 19 8.26 6.54 -9.55
N ALA A 20 8.45 7.79 -9.95
CA ALA A 20 7.61 8.47 -10.93
C ALA A 20 8.49 9.18 -11.98
N ALA A 21 8.01 9.27 -13.23
CA ALA A 21 8.67 10.07 -14.25
C ALA A 21 8.63 11.55 -13.85
N SER A 22 9.71 12.30 -14.13
CA SER A 22 9.86 13.68 -13.64
C SER A 22 8.75 14.63 -14.09
N TRP A 23 8.24 14.44 -15.31
CA TRP A 23 7.19 15.27 -15.91
C TRP A 23 5.82 15.11 -15.22
N ILE A 24 5.60 14.03 -14.44
CA ILE A 24 4.31 13.77 -13.77
C ILE A 24 3.95 14.90 -12.81
N LYS A 25 4.95 15.54 -12.19
CA LYS A 25 4.72 16.67 -11.29
C LYS A 25 4.04 17.86 -11.99
N ASP A 26 4.36 18.08 -13.26
CA ASP A 26 3.88 19.23 -14.02
C ASP A 26 2.60 18.89 -14.79
N GLU A 27 2.52 17.70 -15.40
CA GLU A 27 1.37 17.32 -16.25
C GLU A 27 0.21 16.70 -15.46
N ALA A 28 0.50 16.06 -14.32
CA ALA A 28 -0.48 15.36 -13.51
C ALA A 28 -0.26 15.59 -12.00
N PRO A 29 -0.35 16.85 -11.52
CA PRO A 29 -0.04 17.19 -10.13
C PRO A 29 -0.89 16.43 -9.11
N GLN A 30 -2.13 16.07 -9.44
CA GLN A 30 -2.99 15.23 -8.60
C GLN A 30 -2.46 13.79 -8.43
N VAL A 31 -1.84 13.23 -9.46
CA VAL A 31 -1.21 11.90 -9.41
C VAL A 31 0.12 11.98 -8.65
N ALA A 32 0.89 13.06 -8.86
CA ALA A 32 2.10 13.32 -8.09
C ALA A 32 1.82 13.44 -6.58
N ASP A 33 0.73 14.13 -6.21
CA ASP A 33 0.28 14.24 -4.82
C ASP A 33 -0.09 12.88 -4.23
N TYR A 34 -0.85 12.06 -4.95
CA TYR A 34 -1.15 10.69 -4.56
C TYR A 34 0.13 9.84 -4.35
N PHE A 35 1.07 9.87 -5.31
CA PHE A 35 2.35 9.15 -5.21
C PHE A 35 3.21 9.61 -4.04
N SER A 36 3.10 10.88 -3.61
CA SER A 36 3.81 11.38 -2.44
C SER A 36 3.26 10.84 -1.11
N LYS A 37 2.02 10.31 -1.11
CA LYS A 37 1.29 9.86 0.09
C LYS A 37 1.19 8.34 0.18
N VAL A 38 1.14 7.64 -0.96
CA VAL A 38 0.95 6.18 -0.99
C VAL A 38 2.14 5.45 -0.38
N GLY A 39 1.84 4.50 0.50
CA GLY A 39 2.86 3.68 1.13
C GLY A 39 2.25 2.73 2.15
N LEU A 40 2.88 1.56 2.29
CA LEU A 40 2.51 0.54 3.27
C LEU A 40 3.76 0.13 4.04
N SER A 41 3.59 -0.15 5.33
CA SER A 41 4.62 -0.79 6.14
C SER A 41 4.75 -2.27 5.79
N ASN A 42 5.90 -2.88 6.12
CA ASN A 42 6.10 -4.32 5.95
C ASN A 42 5.02 -5.15 6.66
N ALA A 43 4.55 -4.71 7.84
CA ALA A 43 3.48 -5.40 8.55
C ALA A 43 2.15 -5.40 7.78
N GLN A 44 1.79 -4.26 7.17
CA GLN A 44 0.59 -4.15 6.34
C GLN A 44 0.70 -4.98 5.06
N ILE A 45 1.87 -4.97 4.40
CA ILE A 45 2.10 -5.81 3.21
C ILE A 45 2.00 -7.29 3.58
N SER A 46 2.61 -7.72 4.69
CA SER A 46 2.52 -9.10 5.16
C SER A 46 1.08 -9.52 5.44
N ALA A 47 0.26 -8.66 6.06
CA ALA A 47 -1.15 -8.94 6.30
C ALA A 47 -1.94 -9.16 4.99
N LEU A 48 -1.67 -8.36 3.95
CA LEU A 48 -2.28 -8.54 2.64
C LEU A 48 -1.87 -9.86 1.97
N LEU A 49 -0.59 -10.24 2.08
CA LEU A 49 -0.10 -11.51 1.53
C LEU A 49 -0.70 -12.72 2.26
N VAL A 50 -0.85 -12.64 3.59
CA VAL A 50 -1.53 -13.67 4.37
C VAL A 50 -2.98 -13.83 3.93
N TYR A 51 -3.73 -12.72 3.82
CA TYR A 51 -5.10 -12.76 3.31
C TYR A 51 -5.17 -13.42 1.93
N GLY A 52 -4.27 -13.01 1.02
CA GLY A 52 -4.19 -13.57 -0.33
C GLY A 52 -3.99 -15.10 -0.33
N ASP A 53 -3.06 -15.61 0.49
CA ASP A 53 -2.81 -17.04 0.58
C ASP A 53 -3.96 -17.81 1.25
N GLU A 54 -4.47 -17.33 2.39
CA GLU A 54 -5.54 -18.00 3.15
C GLU A 54 -6.84 -18.10 2.35
N ASN A 55 -7.17 -17.06 1.59
CA ASN A 55 -8.39 -17.00 0.80
C ASN A 55 -8.20 -17.49 -0.65
N LYS A 56 -6.96 -17.89 -1.01
CA LYS A 56 -6.57 -18.19 -2.40
C LYS A 56 -7.01 -17.08 -3.37
N ALA A 57 -6.94 -15.84 -2.88
CA ALA A 57 -7.31 -14.65 -3.63
C ALA A 57 -6.17 -14.23 -4.54
N ASP A 58 -6.50 -13.83 -5.76
CA ASP A 58 -5.53 -13.20 -6.65
C ASP A 58 -5.21 -11.76 -6.20
N ALA A 59 -4.34 -11.10 -6.95
CA ALA A 59 -3.93 -9.73 -6.63
C ALA A 59 -5.11 -8.74 -6.66
N ALA A 60 -6.08 -8.91 -7.56
CA ALA A 60 -7.21 -8.01 -7.68
C ALA A 60 -8.18 -8.19 -6.50
N ALA A 61 -8.53 -9.43 -6.16
CA ALA A 61 -9.37 -9.75 -5.02
C ALA A 61 -8.72 -9.32 -3.69
N THR A 62 -7.40 -9.51 -3.55
CA THR A 62 -6.65 -9.04 -2.37
C THR A 62 -6.66 -7.51 -2.27
N ALA A 63 -6.50 -6.80 -3.39
CA ALA A 63 -6.56 -5.33 -3.42
C ALA A 63 -7.98 -4.81 -3.12
N GLU A 64 -9.02 -5.48 -3.60
CA GLU A 64 -10.40 -5.12 -3.27
C GLU A 64 -10.69 -5.31 -1.77
N ASN A 65 -10.22 -6.41 -1.18
CA ASN A 65 -10.30 -6.61 0.26
C ASN A 65 -9.55 -5.52 1.02
N PHE A 66 -8.33 -5.16 0.62
CA PHE A 66 -7.59 -4.03 1.19
C PHE A 66 -8.41 -2.74 1.17
N LEU A 67 -9.03 -2.41 0.02
CA LEU A 67 -9.84 -1.20 -0.10
C LEU A 67 -11.07 -1.23 0.83
N LYS A 68 -11.65 -2.40 1.09
CA LYS A 68 -12.78 -2.59 2.00
C LYS A 68 -12.40 -2.58 3.48
N THR A 69 -11.23 -3.10 3.86
CA THR A 69 -10.87 -3.30 5.28
C THR A 69 -9.92 -2.23 5.82
N GLU A 70 -9.11 -1.61 4.96
CA GLU A 70 -8.04 -0.68 5.36
C GLU A 70 -8.37 0.78 5.00
N GLU A 71 -9.64 1.18 5.09
CA GLU A 71 -10.08 2.54 4.76
C GLU A 71 -9.30 3.62 5.52
N ALA A 72 -9.00 3.41 6.79
CA ALA A 72 -8.23 4.35 7.61
C ALA A 72 -6.79 4.59 7.11
N VAL A 73 -6.29 3.70 6.25
CA VAL A 73 -4.97 3.81 5.61
C VAL A 73 -5.11 4.55 4.29
N TRP A 74 -5.84 3.98 3.33
CA TRP A 74 -5.80 4.47 1.95
C TRP A 74 -6.55 5.78 1.74
N THR A 75 -7.56 6.08 2.56
CA THR A 75 -8.30 7.36 2.46
C THR A 75 -7.44 8.57 2.78
N LYS A 76 -6.28 8.39 3.43
CA LYS A 76 -5.29 9.46 3.66
C LYS A 76 -4.49 9.81 2.40
N TRP A 77 -4.49 8.93 1.39
CA TRP A 77 -3.72 9.11 0.15
C TRP A 77 -4.45 9.96 -0.88
N VAL A 78 -5.77 10.09 -0.74
CA VAL A 78 -6.64 10.74 -1.72
C VAL A 78 -7.51 11.82 -1.07
N PRO A 79 -8.01 12.80 -1.84
CA PRO A 79 -9.03 13.73 -1.37
C PRO A 79 -10.31 13.02 -0.90
N ALA A 80 -11.09 13.67 -0.04
CA ALA A 80 -12.30 13.11 0.53
C ALA A 80 -13.34 12.72 -0.54
N ASP A 81 -13.52 13.52 -1.58
CA ASP A 81 -14.48 13.23 -2.66
C ASP A 81 -14.06 12.00 -3.48
N VAL A 82 -12.76 11.78 -3.66
CA VAL A 82 -12.23 10.58 -4.31
C VAL A 82 -12.41 9.36 -3.42
N ALA A 83 -12.17 9.49 -2.12
CA ALA A 83 -12.44 8.41 -1.16
C ALA A 83 -13.90 7.97 -1.18
N GLU A 84 -14.84 8.93 -1.19
CA GLU A 84 -16.27 8.63 -1.30
C GLU A 84 -16.62 7.89 -2.59
N LYS A 85 -16.07 8.33 -3.74
CA LYS A 85 -16.28 7.66 -5.04
C LYS A 85 -15.74 6.24 -5.05
N VAL A 86 -14.55 6.01 -4.48
CA VAL A 86 -13.97 4.67 -4.39
C VAL A 86 -14.84 3.78 -3.49
N LYS A 87 -15.25 4.25 -2.31
CA LYS A 87 -16.14 3.48 -1.43
C LYS A 87 -17.47 3.12 -2.11
N ALA A 88 -18.08 4.07 -2.80
CA ALA A 88 -19.32 3.81 -3.56
C ALA A 88 -19.15 2.78 -4.68
N SER A 89 -17.93 2.61 -5.22
CA SER A 89 -17.64 1.61 -6.26
C SER A 89 -17.39 0.20 -5.73
N LEU A 90 -17.18 0.03 -4.42
CA LEU A 90 -16.84 -1.26 -3.80
C LEU A 90 -18.06 -2.14 -3.47
N GLY A 91 -19.28 -1.61 -3.65
CA GLY A 91 -20.56 -2.30 -3.40
C GLY A 91 -21.22 -1.88 -2.10
#